data_AF-A0A6M0JVR2-F1
#
_entry.id   AF-A0A6M0JVR2-F1
#
_cell.length_a   1.000
_cell.length_b   1.000
_cell.length_c   1.000
_cell.angle_alpha   90.00
_cell.angle_beta   90.00
_cell.angle_gamma   90.00
#
_symmetry.space_group_name_H-M   'P 1'
#
loop_
_entity.id
_entity.type
_entity.pdbx_description
1 polymer ?
#
loop_
_entity_poly.entity_id
_entity_poly.type
_entity_poly.pdbx_seq_one_letter_code
_entity_poly.pdbx_strand_id
1 'polypeptide(L)' 'MTRSEAAENIHSMRKFRREVTASPEAARQALKEAGIMTDDGEIADPYRALFEREPSECIEEVQV' A
#
# COMPACT_ATOMS: atom_id res chain seq x y z
N MET A 1 -14.79 2.46 -23.09
CA MET A 1 -13.39 2.19 -22.70
C MET A 1 -12.68 1.56 -23.89
N THR A 2 -11.75 2.30 -24.48
CA THR A 2 -10.97 1.86 -25.64
C THR A 2 -9.73 1.10 -25.20
N ARG A 3 -9.10 0.34 -26.10
CA ARG A 3 -7.84 -0.36 -25.82
C ARG A 3 -6.72 0.59 -25.35
N SER A 4 -6.71 1.81 -25.87
CA SER A 4 -5.74 2.84 -25.50
C SER A 4 -5.96 3.35 -24.07
N GLU A 5 -7.20 3.63 -23.69
CA GLU A 5 -7.54 4.05 -22.31
C GLU A 5 -7.16 2.96 -21.29
N ALA A 6 -7.37 1.68 -21.62
CA ALA A 6 -6.98 0.59 -20.73
C ALA A 6 -5.45 0.51 -20.53
N ALA A 7 -4.68 0.75 -21.59
CA ALA A 7 -3.21 0.74 -21.53
C ALA A 7 -2.66 1.91 -20.68
N GLU A 8 -3.23 3.11 -20.84
CA GLU A 8 -2.90 4.27 -20.01
C GLU A 8 -3.23 4.04 -18.54
N ASN A 9 -4.39 3.43 -18.25
CA ASN A 9 -4.80 3.12 -16.89
C ASN A 9 -3.90 2.07 -16.22
N ILE A 10 -3.46 1.06 -16.98
CA ILE A 10 -2.49 0.07 -16.49
C ILE A 10 -1.13 0.73 -16.23
N HIS A 11 -0.70 1.65 -17.10
CA HIS A 11 0.58 2.35 -16.92
C HIS A 11 0.55 3.28 -15.70
N SER A 12 -0.53 4.03 -15.50
CA SER A 12 -0.71 4.90 -14.34
C SER A 12 -0.71 4.12 -13.02
N MET A 13 -1.43 2.98 -12.97
CA MET A 13 -1.41 2.10 -11.80
C MET A 13 -0.01 1.56 -11.49
N ARG A 14 0.78 1.19 -12.51
CA ARG A 14 2.17 0.72 -12.32
C ARG A 14 3.09 1.83 -11.81
N LYS A 15 2.91 3.06 -12.31
CA LYS A 15 3.66 4.24 -11.86
C LYS A 15 3.32 4.57 -10.41
N PHE A 16 2.03 4.62 -10.07
CA PHE A 16 1.56 4.82 -8.70
C PHE A 16 2.12 3.77 -7.74
N ARG A 17 2.08 2.48 -8.13
CA ARG A 17 2.69 1.41 -7.32
C ARG A 17 4.16 1.68 -7.06
N ARG A 18 4.93 2.04 -8.09
CA ARG A 18 6.36 2.37 -7.94
C ARG A 18 6.57 3.55 -6.99
N GLU A 19 5.85 4.65 -7.15
CA GLU A 19 5.98 5.84 -6.31
C GLU A 19 5.62 5.56 -4.85
N VAL A 20 4.52 4.85 -4.61
CA VAL A 20 4.07 4.49 -3.24
C VAL A 20 5.03 3.48 -2.59
N THR A 21 5.57 2.50 -3.33
CA THR A 21 6.54 1.54 -2.77
C THR A 21 7.97 2.06 -2.69
N ALA A 22 8.30 3.15 -3.38
CA ALA A 22 9.67 3.67 -3.45
C ALA A 22 10.06 4.52 -2.24
N SER A 23 9.11 5.10 -1.52
CA SER A 23 9.39 5.90 -0.32
C SER A 23 8.45 5.51 0.84
N PRO A 24 9.01 5.19 2.03
CA PRO A 24 8.23 5.00 3.25
C PRO A 24 7.32 6.19 3.58
N GLU A 25 7.72 7.41 3.19
CA GLU A 25 6.95 8.63 3.41
C GLU A 25 5.72 8.68 2.51
N ALA A 26 5.85 8.31 1.25
CA ALA A 26 4.73 8.25 0.30
C ALA A 26 3.72 7.17 0.71
N ALA A 27 4.20 6.02 1.20
CA ALA A 27 3.34 4.98 1.75
C ALA A 27 2.56 5.47 2.99
N ARG A 28 3.22 6.16 3.92
CA ARG A 28 2.55 6.76 5.10
C ARG A 28 1.52 7.78 4.69
N GLN A 29 1.83 8.66 3.74
CA GLN A 29 0.89 9.66 3.26
C GLN A 29 -0.33 9.03 2.59
N ALA A 30 -0.14 8.01 1.75
CA ALA A 30 -1.25 7.29 1.13
C ALA A 30 -2.14 6.59 2.17
N LEU A 31 -1.56 6.04 3.24
CA LEU A 31 -2.32 5.45 4.35
C LEU A 31 -3.11 6.49 5.15
N LYS A 32 -2.57 7.71 5.31
CA LYS A 32 -3.28 8.84 5.92
C LYS A 32 -4.44 9.32 5.04
N GLU A 33 -4.20 9.52 3.74
CA GLU A 33 -5.22 9.93 2.77
C GLU A 33 -6.37 8.90 2.66
N ALA A 34 -6.06 7.61 2.84
CA ALA A 34 -7.04 6.54 2.87
C ALA A 34 -7.81 6.44 4.22
N GLY A 35 -7.45 7.22 5.23
CA GLY A 35 -8.03 7.16 6.58
C GLY A 35 -7.65 5.90 7.37
N ILE A 36 -6.63 5.17 6.91
CA ILE A 36 -6.14 3.94 7.55
C ILE A 36 -5.14 4.27 8.66
N MET A 37 -4.38 5.35 8.49
CA MET A 37 -3.40 5.84 9.45
C MET A 37 -3.80 7.23 9.97
N THR A 38 -3.66 7.45 11.27
CA THR A 38 -3.90 8.75 11.93
C THR A 38 -2.75 9.71 11.63
N ASP A 39 -2.95 11.00 11.93
CA ASP A 39 -1.90 12.01 11.77
C ASP A 39 -0.67 11.73 12.64
N ASP A 40 -0.87 11.08 13.77
CA ASP A 40 0.18 10.63 14.70
C ASP A 40 0.94 9.38 14.21
N GLY A 41 0.51 8.79 13.08
CA GLY A 41 1.15 7.61 12.50
C GLY A 41 0.67 6.28 13.08
N GLU A 42 -0.41 6.28 13.87
CA GLU A 42 -1.05 5.08 14.38
C GLU A 42 -2.09 4.54 13.40
N ILE A 43 -2.44 3.26 13.50
CA ILE A 43 -3.53 2.69 12.69
C ILE A 43 -4.86 3.16 13.28
N ALA A 44 -5.76 3.66 12.45
CA ALA A 44 -7.08 4.08 12.88
C ALA A 44 -7.88 2.90 13.46
N ASP A 45 -8.64 3.15 14.53
CA ASP A 45 -9.44 2.15 15.25
C ASP A 45 -10.25 1.18 14.36
N PRO A 46 -10.95 1.60 13.30
CA PRO A 46 -11.71 0.66 12.44
C PRO A 46 -10.82 -0.35 11.70
N TYR A 47 -9.53 -0.07 11.53
CA TYR A 47 -8.57 -0.95 10.87
C TYR A 47 -7.69 -1.72 11.85
N ARG A 48 -7.69 -1.35 13.14
CA ARG A 48 -6.81 -1.93 14.18
C ARG A 48 -6.94 -3.46 14.26
N ALA A 49 -8.18 -3.97 14.24
CA ALA A 49 -8.47 -5.41 14.29
C ALA A 49 -7.92 -6.21 13.09
N LEU A 50 -7.67 -5.56 11.95
CA LEU A 50 -7.07 -6.20 10.77
C LEU A 50 -5.54 -6.35 10.91
N PHE A 51 -4.92 -5.48 11.71
CA PHE A 51 -3.48 -5.49 11.98
C PHE A 51 -3.11 -6.23 13.27
N GLU A 52 -4.08 -6.55 14.12
CA GLU A 52 -3.90 -7.42 15.30
C GLU A 52 -3.68 -8.90 14.96
N ARG A 53 -3.66 -9.27 13.66
CA ARG A 53 -3.24 -10.61 13.25
C ARG A 53 -1.76 -10.81 13.59
N GLU A 54 -1.50 -11.91 14.29
CA GLU A 54 -0.19 -12.37 14.76
C GLU A 54 0.93 -12.11 13.77
N PRO A 55 2.18 -11.87 14.23
CA PRO A 55 3.33 -11.73 13.36
C PRO A 55 3.44 -12.97 12.50
N SER A 56 2.91 -12.87 11.27
CA SER A 56 3.18 -13.80 10.20
C SER A 56 4.67 -13.68 9.99
N GLU A 57 5.43 -14.65 10.50
CA GLU A 57 6.85 -14.79 10.21
C GLU A 57 6.98 -14.65 8.69
N CYS A 58 7.63 -13.58 8.23
CA CYS A 58 7.98 -13.42 6.85
C CYS A 58 8.97 -14.53 6.54
N ILE A 59 8.48 -15.66 6.03
CA ILE A 59 9.33 -16.73 5.54
C ILE A 59 9.95 -16.18 4.26
N GLU A 60 11.18 -15.66 4.36
CA GLU A 60 12.01 -15.42 3.19
C GLU A 60 12.27 -16.77 2.54
N GLU A 61 11.51 -17.10 1.49
CA GLU A 61 11.82 -18.24 0.63
C GLU A 61 13.13 -17.93 -0.10
N VAL A 62 14.26 -18.28 0.54
CA VAL A 62 15.56 -18.35 -0.10
C VAL A 62 15.52 -19.54 -1.07
N GLN A 63 15.38 -19.24 -2.36
CA GLN A 63 15.60 -20.24 -3.42
C GLN A 63 17.09 -20.64 -3.41
N VAL A 64 17.37 -21.90 -3.06
CA VAL A 64 18.68 -22.55 -3.18
C VAL A 64 18.84 -23.18 -4.56
#